data_AF-A0A1S6IPF6-F1
#
_entry.id   AF-A0A1S6IPF6-F1
#
_cell.length_a   1.000
_cell.length_b   1.000
_cell.length_c   1.000
_cell.angle_alpha   90.00
_cell.angle_beta   90.00
_cell.angle_gamma   90.00
#
_symmetry.space_group_name_H-M   'P 1'
#
loop_
_entity.id
_entity.type
_entity.pdbx_description
1 polymer ?
#
loop_
_entity_poly.entity_id
_entity_poly.type
_entity_poly.pdbx_seq_one_letter_code
_entity_poly.pdbx_strand_id
1 'polypeptide(L)'
;MFSNTRNNFYSINVPNRRMKNVQKRNGLKEITVHGLRHTHCSILFSMGASIKDVQARLGHTDIHTTMNIYAHVTKEDKKDTANHFTKFMEK
;
A
#
# COMPACT_ATOMS: atom_id res chain seq x y z
N MET A 1 -10.23 14.78 13.72
CA MET A 1 -10.36 13.47 14.39
C MET A 1 -11.60 12.75 13.88
N PHE A 2 -11.58 11.42 13.81
CA PHE A 2 -12.76 10.61 13.51
C PHE A 2 -13.51 10.29 14.81
N SER A 3 -14.42 11.16 15.21
CA SER A 3 -15.30 10.96 16.37
C SER A 3 -16.63 10.33 15.96
N ASN A 4 -17.25 9.62 16.89
CA ASN A 4 -18.62 9.17 16.75
C ASN A 4 -19.61 10.29 17.10
N THR A 5 -20.91 10.02 16.92
CA THR A 5 -22.00 10.98 17.19
C THR A 5 -22.11 11.41 18.65
N ARG A 6 -21.38 10.76 19.56
CA ARG A 6 -21.30 11.10 21.00
C ARG A 6 -19.92 11.67 21.37
N ASN A 7 -19.19 12.22 20.40
CA ASN A 7 -17.84 12.78 20.55
C ASN A 7 -16.79 11.81 21.13
N ASN A 8 -17.05 10.50 21.08
CA ASN A 8 -16.11 9.48 21.53
C ASN A 8 -15.32 8.91 20.34
N PHE A 9 -14.15 8.33 20.60
CA PHE A 9 -13.36 7.69 19.55
C PHE A 9 -14.04 6.44 19.00
N TYR A 10 -13.89 6.20 17.70
CA TYR A 10 -14.25 4.91 17.13
C TYR A 10 -13.26 3.83 17.59
N SER A 11 -13.78 2.65 17.93
CA SER A 11 -12.94 1.45 18.10
C SER A 11 -12.19 1.15 16.79
N ILE A 12 -10.95 0.67 16.92
CA ILE A 12 -10.04 0.37 15.80
C ILE A 12 -10.63 -0.62 14.77
N ASN A 13 -11.60 -1.42 15.18
CA ASN A 13 -12.27 -2.41 14.32
C ASN A 13 -13.41 -1.81 13.48
N VAL A 14 -13.91 -0.62 13.84
CA VAL A 14 -15.04 0.02 13.14
C VAL A 14 -14.73 0.32 11.68
N PRO A 15 -13.56 0.88 11.31
CA PRO A 15 -13.19 1.08 9.91
C PRO A 15 -13.19 -0.20 9.08
N ASN A 16 -12.53 -1.28 9.56
CA ASN A 16 -12.50 -2.56 8.86
C ASN A 16 -13.92 -3.14 8.68
N ARG A 17 -14.75 -3.09 9.72
CA ARG A 17 -16.14 -3.58 9.64
C ARG A 17 -16.98 -2.80 8.63
N ARG A 18 -16.89 -1.47 8.66
CA ARG A 18 -17.61 -0.61 7.70
C ARG A 18 -17.15 -0.87 6.28
N MET A 19 -15.84 -1.01 6.08
CA MET A 19 -15.27 -1.27 4.77
C MET A 19 -15.68 -2.64 4.21
N LYS A 20 -15.69 -3.69 5.04
CA LYS A 20 -16.18 -5.02 4.65
C LYS A 20 -17.64 -4.99 4.20
N ASN A 21 -18.49 -4.21 4.88
CA ASN A 21 -19.89 -4.04 4.47
C ASN A 21 -20.01 -3.33 3.12
N VAL A 22 -19.20 -2.29 2.87
CA VAL A 22 -19.17 -1.60 1.58
C VAL A 22 -18.69 -2.53 0.46
N GLN A 23 -17.64 -3.30 0.69
CA GLN A 23 -17.12 -4.27 -0.29
C GLN A 23 -18.17 -5.29 -0.68
N LYS A 24 -18.83 -5.92 0.31
CA LYS A 24 -19.89 -6.90 0.07
C LYS A 24 -21.06 -6.33 -0.74
N ARG A 25 -21.50 -5.11 -0.40
CA ARG A 25 -22.62 -4.45 -1.10
C ARG A 25 -22.31 -4.12 -2.56
N ASN A 26 -21.04 -3.96 -2.91
CA ASN A 26 -20.61 -3.57 -4.25
C ASN A 26 -19.89 -4.70 -5.00
N GLY A 27 -19.86 -5.93 -4.45
CA GLY A 27 -19.15 -7.06 -5.07
C GLY A 27 -17.64 -6.85 -5.20
N LEU A 28 -17.03 -6.02 -4.35
CA LEU A 28 -15.61 -5.72 -4.41
C LEU A 28 -14.79 -6.78 -3.67
N LYS A 29 -13.53 -6.96 -4.11
CA LYS A 29 -12.55 -7.80 -3.43
C LYS A 29 -12.37 -7.36 -1.97
N GLU A 30 -12.26 -8.35 -1.08
CA GLU A 30 -12.02 -8.09 0.34
C GLU A 30 -10.60 -7.53 0.54
N ILE A 31 -10.52 -6.33 1.10
CA ILE A 31 -9.28 -5.66 1.51
C ILE A 31 -9.45 -5.12 2.94
N THR A 32 -8.36 -5.00 3.70
CA THR A 32 -8.34 -4.42 5.06
C THR A 32 -7.81 -2.99 5.03
N VAL A 33 -8.03 -2.21 6.10
CA VAL A 33 -7.46 -0.85 6.21
C VAL A 33 -5.94 -0.90 6.17
N HIS A 34 -5.34 -1.97 6.71
CA HIS A 34 -3.91 -2.22 6.56
C HIS A 34 -3.56 -2.49 5.09
N GLY A 35 -4.33 -3.32 4.38
CA GLY A 35 -4.18 -3.54 2.94
C GLY A 35 -4.19 -2.24 2.12
N LEU A 36 -5.08 -1.29 2.45
CA LEU A 36 -5.06 0.03 1.82
C LEU A 36 -3.77 0.81 2.08
N ARG A 37 -3.20 0.70 3.29
CA ARG A 37 -1.89 1.30 3.61
C ARG A 37 -0.75 0.66 2.80
N HIS A 38 -0.79 -0.66 2.59
CA HIS A 38 0.13 -1.35 1.69
C HIS A 38 0.00 -0.84 0.26
N THR A 39 -1.23 -0.76 -0.27
CA THR A 39 -1.49 -0.21 -1.60
C THR A 39 -0.98 1.22 -1.74
N HIS A 40 -1.20 2.08 -0.74
CA HIS A 40 -0.67 3.45 -0.76
C HIS A 40 0.86 3.47 -0.86
N CYS A 41 1.54 2.63 -0.09
CA CYS A 41 2.99 2.48 -0.12
C CYS A 41 3.50 2.00 -1.50
N SER A 42 2.88 0.96 -2.06
CA SER A 42 3.20 0.46 -3.41
C SER A 42 3.04 1.55 -4.47
N ILE A 43 1.97 2.34 -4.41
CA ILE A 43 1.74 3.46 -5.34
C ILE A 43 2.86 4.50 -5.22
N LEU A 44 3.24 4.89 -4.00
CA LEU A 44 4.33 5.84 -3.80
C LEU A 44 5.64 5.33 -4.40
N PHE A 45 5.96 4.05 -4.23
CA PHE A 45 7.15 3.47 -4.84
C PHE A 45 7.08 3.39 -6.37
N SER A 46 5.93 3.04 -6.94
CA SER A 46 5.74 3.08 -8.40
C SER A 46 5.87 4.48 -8.99
N MET A 47 5.65 5.52 -8.18
CA MET A 47 5.86 6.92 -8.55
C MET A 47 7.32 7.39 -8.36
N GLY A 48 8.23 6.48 -7.96
CA GLY A 48 9.64 6.78 -7.75
C GLY A 48 9.95 7.46 -6.41
N ALA A 49 9.04 7.43 -5.43
CA ALA A 49 9.32 8.00 -4.11
C ALA A 49 10.45 7.22 -3.41
N SER A 50 11.34 7.94 -2.72
CA SER A 50 12.40 7.28 -1.96
C SER A 50 11.85 6.58 -0.71
N ILE A 51 12.55 5.55 -0.24
CA ILE A 51 12.18 4.84 1.00
C ILE A 51 12.06 5.81 2.19
N LYS A 52 12.96 6.80 2.28
CA LYS A 52 12.95 7.79 3.35
C LYS A 52 11.69 8.68 3.30
N ASP A 53 11.28 9.09 2.11
CA ASP A 53 10.07 9.92 1.93
C ASP A 53 8.81 9.13 2.28
N VAL A 54 8.74 7.88 1.83
CA VAL A 54 7.62 6.98 2.14
C VAL A 54 7.55 6.71 3.65
N GLN A 55 8.69 6.46 4.30
CA GLN A 55 8.77 6.24 5.75
C GLN A 55 8.35 7.49 6.53
N ALA A 56 8.80 8.68 6.14
CA ALA A 56 8.41 9.94 6.77
C ALA A 56 6.91 10.19 6.62
N ARG A 57 6.36 9.93 5.43
CA ARG A 57 4.94 10.15 5.13
C ARG A 57 3.99 9.16 5.81
N LEU A 58 4.38 7.89 5.90
CA LEU A 58 3.59 6.85 6.56
C LEU A 58 3.76 6.89 8.09
N GLY A 59 4.76 7.61 8.60
CA GLY A 59 5.16 7.62 10.00
C GLY A 59 5.99 6.38 10.37
N HIS A 60 6.70 6.45 11.50
CA HIS A 60 7.62 5.44 12.07
C HIS A 60 6.97 4.06 12.37
N THR A 61 5.76 3.80 11.88
CA THR A 61 4.87 2.74 12.35
C THR A 61 5.30 1.36 11.90
N ASP A 62 5.99 1.20 10.76
CA ASP A 62 6.61 -0.09 10.40
C ASP A 62 7.59 0.00 9.21
N ILE A 63 8.89 -0.05 9.48
CA ILE A 63 9.94 -0.13 8.46
C ILE A 63 9.92 -1.49 7.75
N HIS A 64 9.61 -2.58 8.45
CA HIS A 64 9.65 -3.93 7.87
C HIS A 64 8.61 -4.07 6.77
N THR A 65 7.39 -3.59 7.02
CA THR A 65 6.34 -3.52 6.01
C THR A 65 6.78 -2.68 4.80
N THR A 66 7.33 -1.50 5.04
CA THR A 66 7.79 -0.60 3.97
C THR A 66 8.90 -1.23 3.13
N MET A 67 9.86 -1.88 3.77
CA MET A 67 11.00 -2.53 3.12
C MET A 67 10.59 -3.76 2.31
N ASN A 68 9.64 -4.56 2.83
CA ASN A 68 9.10 -5.71 2.09
C ASN A 68 8.39 -5.29 0.80
N ILE A 69 7.59 -4.21 0.85
CA ILE A 69 6.92 -3.66 -0.33
C ILE A 69 7.95 -3.12 -1.31
N TYR A 70 8.90 -2.31 -0.84
CA TYR A 70 9.97 -1.77 -1.67
C TYR A 70 10.76 -2.89 -2.39
N ALA A 71 11.15 -3.93 -1.65
CA ALA A 71 11.88 -5.06 -2.20
C ALA A 71 11.08 -5.80 -3.27
N HIS A 72 9.75 -5.86 -3.16
CA HIS A 72 8.88 -6.46 -4.16
C HIS A 72 8.79 -5.59 -5.43
N VAL A 73 8.48 -4.29 -5.29
CA VAL A 73 8.39 -3.35 -6.42
C VAL A 73 9.72 -3.29 -7.19
N THR A 74 10.84 -3.17 -6.47
CA THR A 74 12.17 -3.13 -7.09
C THR A 74 12.51 -4.43 -7.84
N LYS A 75 12.01 -5.58 -7.39
CA LYS A 75 12.21 -6.86 -8.09
C LYS A 75 11.45 -6.90 -9.42
N GLU A 76 10.24 -6.35 -9.46
CA GLU A 76 9.47 -6.22 -10.70
C GLU A 76 10.16 -5.26 -11.68
N ASP A 77 10.58 -4.08 -11.20
CA ASP A 77 11.32 -3.10 -12.01
C ASP A 77 12.62 -3.69 -12.60
N LYS A 78 13.35 -4.50 -11.81
CA LYS A 78 14.55 -5.19 -12.27
C LYS A 78 14.25 -6.23 -13.34
N LYS A 79 13.14 -6.96 -13.22
CA LYS A 79 12.72 -7.94 -14.23
C LYS A 79 12.35 -7.25 -15.53
N ASP A 80 11.66 -6.11 -15.45
CA ASP A 80 11.28 -5.32 -16.62
C ASP A 80 12.52 -4.72 -17.31
N THR A 81 13.47 -4.21 -16.52
CA THR A 81 14.76 -3.74 -17.02
C THR A 81 15.56 -4.87 -17.70
N ALA A 82 15.61 -6.06 -17.09
CA ALA A 82 16.29 -7.21 -17.68
C ALA A 82 15.64 -7.64 -19.00
N ASN A 83 14.31 -7.67 -19.07
CA ASN A 83 13.59 -7.98 -20.30
C ASN A 83 13.85 -6.94 -21.40
N HIS A 84 13.88 -5.65 -21.04
CA HIS A 84 14.21 -4.57 -21.97
C HIS A 84 15.65 -4.68 -22.48
N PHE A 85 16.60 -5.04 -21.61
CA PHE A 85 17.99 -5.26 -21.97
C PHE A 85 18.17 -6.47 -22.91
N THR A 86 17.54 -7.61 -22.60
CA THR A 86 17.54 -8.78 -23.49
C THR A 86 16.99 -8.43 -24.87
N LYS A 87 15.87 -7.71 -24.93
CA LYS A 87 15.24 -7.27 -26.18
C LYS A 87 16.10 -6.27 -26.98
N PHE A 88 16.95 -5.50 -26.31
CA PHE A 88 17.96 -4.66 -26.96
C PHE A 88 19.13 -5.49 -27.53
N MET A 89 19.53 -6.56 -26.85
CA MET A 89 20.62 -7.45 -27.28
C MET A 89 20.22 -8.44 -28.40
N GLU A 90 18.94 -8.76 -28.55
CA GLU A 90 18.43 -9.64 -29.62
C GLU A 90 18.25 -8.93 -30.98
N LYS A 91 18.63 -7.65 -31.08
CA LYS A 91 18.49 -6.80 -32.26
C LYS A 91 19.85 -6.49 -32.87
#